data_AF-A0A333FX59-F1
#
_entry.id   AF-A0A333FX59-F1
#
_cell.length_a   1.000
_cell.length_b   1.000
_cell.length_c   1.000
_cell.angle_alpha   90.00
_cell.angle_beta   90.00
_cell.angle_gamma   90.00
#
_symmetry.space_group_name_H-M   'P 1'
#
loop_
_entity.id
_entity.type
_entity.pdbx_description
1 polymer ?
#
loop_
_entity_poly.entity_id
_entity_poly.type
_entity_poly.pdbx_seq_one_letter_code
_entity_poly.pdbx_strand_id
1 'polypeptide(L)'
;MLSAAAPFKVGGRKNDPASFVEVEKGQLTFRNAADLYLYPNTLVVMKVSGKEVKEWLECSAGQFNQIDPASSKPQSLINWDGFRTYNFDVIDGVNYQIDVTQPARYDGECQMIHPQAERIKHLTFNGKPVDPQATFLVATNNYRAYGGKFAGTGESHIAFASPDENRSVLAAWIGAQSKKEGAIHPAADNNWRLAPIHSNTPLDIRFETSPGDKAAAFIKEKAQYPMRQVATDDIGFAIYQLDLSK
;
A
#
# COMPACT_ATOMS: atom_id res chain seq x y z
N MET A 1 -17.20 3.48 -6.22
CA MET A 1 -16.77 2.21 -5.60
C MET A 1 -15.27 2.31 -5.43
N LEU A 2 -14.74 1.80 -4.33
CA LEU A 2 -13.32 1.77 -4.00
C LEU A 2 -12.87 0.31 -3.85
N SER A 3 -11.57 0.05 -3.81
CA SER A 3 -11.04 -1.25 -3.39
C SER A 3 -9.91 -1.08 -2.39
N ALA A 4 -9.77 -2.00 -1.43
CA ALA A 4 -8.74 -1.97 -0.41
C ALA A 4 -7.96 -3.29 -0.40
N ALA A 5 -6.65 -3.22 -0.64
CA ALA A 5 -5.78 -4.39 -0.66
C ALA A 5 -4.38 -4.08 -0.13
N ALA A 6 -3.79 -5.03 0.59
CA ALA A 6 -2.40 -4.98 1.03
C ALA A 6 -1.46 -5.71 0.06
N PRO A 7 -0.18 -5.31 -0.01
CA PRO A 7 0.84 -6.08 -0.71
C PRO A 7 1.29 -7.26 0.16
N PHE A 8 1.24 -8.49 -0.38
CA PHE A 8 1.48 -9.70 0.43
C PHE A 8 2.93 -10.21 0.43
N LYS A 9 3.66 -10.05 -0.68
CA LYS A 9 5.10 -10.38 -0.75
C LYS A 9 5.92 -9.10 -0.87
N VAL A 10 6.54 -8.70 0.23
CA VAL A 10 7.26 -7.44 0.39
C VAL A 10 8.52 -7.58 1.25
N GLY A 11 9.21 -8.71 1.17
CA GLY A 11 10.39 -8.97 1.99
C GLY A 11 10.13 -9.73 3.30
N GLY A 12 8.99 -10.43 3.39
CA GLY A 12 8.57 -11.10 4.62
C GLY A 12 8.36 -10.12 5.78
N ARG A 13 9.02 -10.37 6.91
CA ARG A 13 9.05 -9.48 8.10
C ARG A 13 10.46 -8.90 8.27
N LYS A 14 10.98 -8.28 7.21
CA LYS A 14 12.40 -7.86 7.10
C LYS A 14 13.36 -9.06 7.23
N ASN A 15 13.04 -10.19 6.59
CA ASN A 15 13.83 -11.41 6.76
C ASN A 15 13.97 -12.27 5.49
N ASP A 16 13.37 -11.84 4.38
CA ASP A 16 13.44 -12.58 3.12
C ASP A 16 13.53 -11.60 1.93
N PRO A 17 14.73 -11.13 1.57
CA PRO A 17 14.93 -10.13 0.53
C PRO A 17 14.54 -10.60 -0.88
N ALA A 18 14.30 -11.91 -1.08
CA ALA A 18 13.80 -12.46 -2.33
C ALA A 18 12.26 -12.51 -2.41
N SER A 19 11.56 -12.21 -1.31
CA SER A 19 10.10 -12.36 -1.19
C SER A 19 9.32 -11.16 -1.75
N PHE A 20 9.42 -10.93 -3.05
CA PHE A 20 8.65 -9.89 -3.75
C PHE A 20 7.84 -10.49 -4.90
N VAL A 21 6.75 -9.83 -5.28
CA VAL A 21 5.98 -10.25 -6.47
C VAL A 21 6.62 -9.66 -7.72
N GLU A 22 7.09 -10.53 -8.61
CA GLU A 22 7.55 -10.17 -9.95
C GLU A 22 6.73 -10.96 -10.98
N VAL A 23 6.07 -10.26 -11.90
CA VAL A 23 5.31 -10.87 -13.00
C VAL A 23 5.92 -10.43 -14.32
N GLU A 24 6.58 -11.37 -15.00
CA GLU A 24 7.23 -11.12 -16.28
C GLU A 24 6.22 -10.82 -17.38
N LYS A 25 6.62 -9.96 -18.33
CA LYS A 25 5.89 -9.81 -19.58
C LYS A 25 5.89 -11.16 -20.32
N GLY A 26 4.71 -11.64 -20.67
CA GLY A 26 4.56 -12.86 -21.45
C GLY A 26 3.25 -13.57 -21.14
N GLN A 27 3.25 -14.87 -21.40
CA GLN A 27 2.09 -15.71 -21.12
C GLN A 27 1.86 -15.81 -19.60
N LEU A 28 0.71 -15.32 -19.16
CA LEU A 28 0.29 -15.47 -17.78
C LEU A 28 -0.24 -16.88 -17.53
N THR A 29 0.18 -17.46 -16.42
CA THR A 29 -0.24 -18.77 -15.93
C THR A 29 -1.01 -18.61 -14.62
N PHE A 30 -1.72 -19.66 -14.20
CA PHE A 30 -2.39 -19.67 -12.89
C PHE A 30 -1.40 -19.44 -11.73
N ARG A 31 -0.13 -19.83 -11.89
CA ARG A 31 0.93 -19.54 -10.90
C ARG A 31 1.09 -18.03 -10.68
N ASN A 32 1.02 -17.22 -11.74
CA ASN A 32 1.14 -15.77 -11.60
C ASN A 32 -0.04 -15.17 -10.82
N ALA A 33 -1.26 -15.68 -11.01
CA ALA A 33 -2.41 -15.26 -10.20
C ALA A 33 -2.25 -15.65 -8.72
N ALA A 34 -1.66 -16.82 -8.43
CA ALA A 34 -1.37 -17.25 -7.07
C ALA A 34 -0.28 -16.41 -6.38
N ASP A 35 0.71 -15.93 -7.14
CA ASP A 35 1.73 -15.00 -6.64
C ASP A 35 1.16 -13.59 -6.38
N LEU A 36 0.19 -13.14 -7.19
CA LEU A 36 -0.50 -11.86 -7.01
C LEU A 36 -1.44 -11.86 -5.78
N TYR A 37 -2.04 -12.99 -5.43
CA TYR A 37 -2.88 -13.12 -4.25
C TYR A 37 -2.62 -14.45 -3.52
N LEU A 38 -1.87 -14.39 -2.43
CA LEU A 38 -1.33 -15.55 -1.71
C LEU A 38 -2.39 -16.31 -0.90
N TYR A 39 -3.39 -15.62 -0.38
CA TYR A 39 -4.35 -16.20 0.58
C TYR A 39 -5.66 -16.62 -0.10
N PRO A 40 -6.32 -17.71 0.35
CA PRO A 40 -7.63 -18.12 -0.15
C PRO A 40 -8.76 -17.28 0.48
N ASN A 41 -8.58 -15.96 0.51
CA ASN A 41 -9.56 -15.04 1.06
C ASN A 41 -10.68 -14.80 0.05
N THR A 42 -11.93 -14.69 0.51
CA THR A 42 -13.08 -14.40 -0.35
C THR A 42 -13.37 -12.91 -0.48
N LEU A 43 -14.05 -12.52 -1.56
CA LEU A 43 -14.44 -11.14 -1.84
C LEU A 43 -15.56 -10.69 -0.90
N VAL A 44 -15.37 -9.53 -0.27
CA VAL A 44 -16.39 -8.85 0.55
C VAL A 44 -16.46 -7.39 0.16
N VAL A 45 -17.66 -6.81 0.16
CA VAL A 45 -17.88 -5.38 -0.07
C VAL A 45 -18.40 -4.74 1.21
N MET A 46 -17.71 -3.70 1.65
CA MET A 46 -18.03 -2.92 2.84
C MET A 46 -18.78 -1.63 2.46
N LYS A 47 -19.70 -1.18 3.29
CA LYS A 47 -20.33 0.15 3.25
C LYS A 47 -19.62 1.04 4.27
N VAL A 48 -18.84 1.99 3.78
CA VAL A 48 -17.88 2.78 4.57
C VAL A 48 -18.11 4.27 4.37
N SER A 49 -18.12 5.06 5.44
CA SER A 49 -18.21 6.53 5.33
C SER A 49 -16.89 7.14 4.86
N GLY A 50 -16.92 8.34 4.28
CA GLY A 50 -15.70 9.06 3.89
C GLY A 50 -14.75 9.32 5.05
N LYS A 51 -15.30 9.53 6.26
CA LYS A 51 -14.52 9.62 7.49
C LYS A 51 -13.77 8.32 7.77
N GLU A 52 -14.45 7.19 7.70
CA GLU A 52 -13.84 5.88 7.95
C GLU A 52 -12.83 5.51 6.87
N VAL A 53 -13.05 5.90 5.60
CA VAL A 53 -12.02 5.74 4.54
C VAL A 53 -10.73 6.47 4.92
N LYS A 54 -10.84 7.71 5.42
CA LYS A 54 -9.66 8.46 5.89
C LYS A 54 -8.99 7.76 7.08
N GLU A 55 -9.74 7.36 8.09
CA GLU A 55 -9.18 6.72 9.30
C GLU A 55 -8.58 5.32 8.99
N TRP A 56 -9.13 4.59 8.02
CA TRP A 56 -8.53 3.37 7.49
C TRP A 56 -7.14 3.65 6.91
N LEU A 57 -7.04 4.65 6.01
CA LEU A 57 -5.78 5.06 5.41
C LEU A 57 -4.78 5.57 6.46
N GLU A 58 -5.23 6.28 7.49
CA GLU A 58 -4.40 6.70 8.62
C GLU A 58 -3.82 5.51 9.39
N CYS A 59 -4.58 4.42 9.57
CA CYS A 59 -4.02 3.20 10.15
C CYS A 59 -2.98 2.57 9.22
N SER A 60 -3.27 2.46 7.93
CA SER A 60 -2.30 1.93 6.96
C SER A 60 -1.03 2.76 6.91
N ALA A 61 -1.11 4.09 7.04
CA ALA A 61 0.05 4.99 7.11
C ALA A 61 0.99 4.71 8.31
N GLY A 62 0.59 3.88 9.29
CA GLY A 62 1.46 3.37 10.36
C GLY A 62 2.63 2.50 9.87
N GLN A 63 2.59 2.06 8.61
CA GLN A 63 3.71 1.37 7.93
C GLN A 63 5.00 2.19 7.90
N PHE A 64 4.90 3.51 7.96
CA PHE A 64 6.05 4.41 7.83
C PHE A 64 6.53 4.92 9.19
N ASN A 65 7.84 4.97 9.40
CA ASN A 65 8.42 5.72 10.51
C ASN A 65 8.18 7.22 10.29
N GLN A 66 8.21 7.99 11.38
CA GLN A 66 8.24 9.44 11.27
C GLN A 66 9.62 9.90 10.79
N ILE A 67 9.65 10.72 9.74
CA ILE A 67 10.86 11.37 9.24
C ILE A 67 11.01 12.72 9.93
N ASP A 68 12.13 12.93 10.59
CA ASP A 68 12.52 14.22 11.16
C ASP A 68 13.08 15.14 10.07
N PRO A 69 12.38 16.21 9.67
CA PRO A 69 12.85 17.12 8.64
C PRO A 69 14.06 17.96 9.09
N ALA A 70 14.40 17.99 10.38
CA ALA A 70 15.55 18.72 10.91
C ALA A 70 16.84 17.87 10.93
N SER A 71 16.76 16.56 10.67
CA SER A 71 17.88 15.63 10.80
C SER A 71 18.47 15.23 9.44
N SER A 72 19.78 15.38 9.30
CA SER A 72 20.55 14.87 8.15
C SER A 72 21.08 13.45 8.37
N LYS A 73 20.75 12.80 9.49
CA LYS A 73 21.14 11.41 9.76
C LYS A 73 20.30 10.45 8.92
N PRO A 74 20.79 9.24 8.62
CA PRO A 74 19.98 8.20 7.98
C PRO A 74 18.71 7.89 8.78
N GLN A 75 17.57 7.83 8.09
CA GLN A 75 16.25 7.55 8.67
C GLN A 75 15.58 6.44 7.87
N SER A 76 15.33 5.29 8.49
CA SER A 76 14.58 4.20 7.84
C SER A 76 13.12 4.61 7.65
N LEU A 77 12.62 4.52 6.42
CA LEU A 77 11.24 4.86 6.08
C LEU A 77 10.25 3.80 6.58
N ILE A 78 10.62 2.53 6.53
CA ILE A 78 9.72 1.41 6.83
C ILE A 78 9.80 1.03 8.31
N ASN A 79 8.63 1.00 8.96
CA ASN A 79 8.46 0.54 10.33
C ASN A 79 8.39 -1.00 10.36
N TRP A 80 9.55 -1.65 10.28
CA TRP A 80 9.66 -3.10 10.31
C TRP A 80 9.33 -3.72 11.68
N ASP A 81 9.57 -2.97 12.76
CA ASP A 81 9.46 -3.47 14.13
C ASP A 81 8.01 -3.41 14.64
N GLY A 82 7.32 -2.29 14.38
CA GLY A 82 6.02 -1.98 14.94
C GLY A 82 4.83 -2.20 14.01
N PHE A 83 5.06 -2.49 12.72
CA PHE A 83 3.97 -2.61 11.74
C PHE A 83 4.08 -3.87 10.89
N ARG A 84 2.94 -4.53 10.65
CA ARG A 84 2.86 -5.69 9.76
C ARG A 84 2.38 -5.26 8.39
N THR A 85 3.12 -5.60 7.35
CA THR A 85 2.86 -5.12 5.99
C THR A 85 1.50 -5.53 5.41
N TYR A 86 0.92 -6.63 5.87
CA TYR A 86 -0.46 -7.00 5.50
C TYR A 86 -1.53 -6.05 6.09
N ASN A 87 -1.15 -5.10 6.97
CA ASN A 87 -2.01 -4.02 7.46
C ASN A 87 -1.82 -2.71 6.68
N PHE A 88 -0.90 -2.67 5.71
CA PHE A 88 -0.74 -1.54 4.79
C PHE A 88 -1.69 -1.75 3.60
N ASP A 89 -2.94 -1.34 3.74
CA ASP A 89 -3.87 -1.34 2.62
C ASP A 89 -3.69 -0.08 1.78
N VAL A 90 -3.59 -0.27 0.47
CA VAL A 90 -3.82 0.78 -0.51
C VAL A 90 -5.30 0.80 -0.83
N ILE A 91 -5.93 1.98 -0.78
CA ILE A 91 -7.31 2.18 -1.26
C ILE A 91 -7.28 2.79 -2.65
N ASP A 92 -7.73 2.03 -3.64
CA ASP A 92 -7.86 2.44 -5.04
C ASP A 92 -9.22 3.12 -5.30
N GLY A 93 -9.24 4.07 -6.24
CA GLY A 93 -10.40 4.91 -6.58
C GLY A 93 -10.44 6.27 -5.86
N VAL A 94 -9.58 6.49 -4.87
CA VAL A 94 -9.30 7.81 -4.26
C VAL A 94 -7.87 8.23 -4.55
N ASN A 95 -7.62 9.54 -4.59
CA ASN A 95 -6.26 10.07 -4.60
C ASN A 95 -5.89 10.66 -3.24
N TYR A 96 -4.67 10.44 -2.77
CA TYR A 96 -4.21 10.96 -1.47
C TYR A 96 -2.68 11.03 -1.37
N GLN A 97 -2.20 11.75 -0.35
CA GLN A 97 -0.79 11.79 0.00
C GLN A 97 -0.59 11.37 1.45
N ILE A 98 0.59 10.82 1.77
CA ILE A 98 0.98 10.44 3.13
C ILE A 98 2.14 11.33 3.58
N ASP A 99 1.88 12.21 4.55
CA ASP A 99 2.89 13.05 5.19
C ASP A 99 3.60 12.28 6.31
N VAL A 100 4.79 11.77 6.00
CA VAL A 100 5.62 11.00 6.94
C VAL A 100 6.38 11.87 7.93
N THR A 101 6.30 13.21 7.85
CA THR A 101 6.90 14.08 8.88
C THR A 101 6.07 14.16 10.16
N GLN A 102 4.78 13.81 10.07
CA GLN A 102 3.88 13.72 11.21
C GLN A 102 4.03 12.36 11.91
N PRO A 103 3.80 12.27 13.24
CA PRO A 103 3.74 10.98 13.92
C PRO A 103 2.57 10.14 13.36
N ALA A 104 2.65 8.81 13.48
CA ALA A 104 1.56 7.94 13.06
C ALA A 104 0.34 8.15 13.96
N ARG A 105 -0.86 8.25 13.40
CA ARG A 105 -2.09 8.40 14.21
C ARG A 105 -2.41 7.14 15.01
N TYR A 106 -2.12 5.99 14.43
CA TYR A 106 -2.41 4.65 14.95
C TYR A 106 -1.14 3.80 15.06
N ASP A 107 -1.16 2.80 15.94
CA ASP A 107 -0.15 1.75 16.01
C ASP A 107 -0.40 0.61 14.97
N GLY A 108 0.44 -0.44 15.02
CA GLY A 108 0.34 -1.59 14.10
C GLY A 108 -0.94 -2.43 14.22
N GLU A 109 -1.75 -2.20 15.26
CA GLU A 109 -3.02 -2.87 15.53
C GLU A 109 -4.22 -1.92 15.36
N CYS A 110 -4.01 -0.77 14.71
CA CYS A 110 -4.98 0.30 14.51
C CYS A 110 -5.54 0.90 15.82
N GLN A 111 -4.78 0.87 16.91
CA GLN A 111 -5.13 1.59 18.13
C GLN A 111 -4.61 3.03 18.08
N MET A 112 -5.46 3.99 18.44
CA MET A 112 -5.12 5.41 18.34
C MET A 112 -4.06 5.77 19.39
N ILE A 113 -2.93 6.32 18.94
CA ILE A 113 -1.80 6.73 19.80
C ILE A 113 -1.53 8.25 19.71
N HIS A 114 -1.86 8.89 18.59
CA HIS A 114 -1.69 10.33 18.39
C HIS A 114 -2.96 10.96 17.81
N PRO A 115 -3.96 11.33 18.65
CA PRO A 115 -5.27 11.80 18.19
C PRO A 115 -5.27 13.08 17.35
N GLN A 116 -4.21 13.89 17.44
CA GLN A 116 -4.03 15.11 16.67
C GLN A 116 -3.19 14.90 15.40
N ALA A 117 -2.59 13.72 15.24
CA ALA A 117 -1.82 13.42 14.04
C ALA A 117 -2.73 13.12 12.87
N GLU A 118 -2.31 13.55 11.69
CA GLU A 118 -3.03 13.34 10.44
C GLU A 118 -2.02 13.28 9.29
N ARG A 119 -1.69 12.07 8.85
CA ARG A 119 -0.75 11.83 7.75
C ARG A 119 -1.44 11.93 6.40
N ILE A 120 -2.71 11.58 6.30
CA ILE A 120 -3.45 11.54 5.03
C ILE A 120 -3.83 12.95 4.60
N LYS A 121 -3.18 13.44 3.54
CA LYS A 121 -3.43 14.75 2.94
C LYS A 121 -4.09 14.60 1.57
N HIS A 122 -4.79 15.65 1.15
CA HIS A 122 -5.38 15.76 -0.19
C HIS A 122 -6.25 14.56 -0.60
N LEU A 123 -6.98 13.96 0.34
CA LEU A 123 -7.87 12.83 0.06
C LEU A 123 -9.03 13.27 -0.83
N THR A 124 -9.07 12.77 -2.06
CA THR A 124 -10.06 13.15 -3.08
C THR A 124 -10.67 11.93 -3.76
N PHE A 125 -11.93 12.05 -4.18
CA PHE A 125 -12.66 11.10 -4.99
C PHE A 125 -13.22 11.84 -6.21
N ASN A 126 -12.94 11.34 -7.43
CA ASN A 126 -13.30 12.02 -8.68
C ASN A 126 -12.87 13.49 -8.74
N GLY A 127 -11.65 13.79 -8.25
CA GLY A 127 -11.07 15.13 -8.23
C GLY A 127 -11.65 16.09 -7.18
N LYS A 128 -12.59 15.64 -6.35
CA LYS A 128 -13.19 16.45 -5.28
C LYS A 128 -12.76 15.94 -3.91
N PRO A 129 -12.59 16.80 -2.89
CA PRO A 129 -12.35 16.36 -1.52
C PRO A 129 -13.40 15.33 -1.08
N VAL A 130 -12.96 14.27 -0.40
CA VAL A 130 -13.88 13.28 0.14
C VAL A 130 -14.75 13.93 1.23
N ASP A 131 -16.06 13.89 1.03
CA ASP A 131 -17.03 14.27 2.06
C ASP A 131 -17.02 13.21 3.18
N PRO A 132 -16.76 13.58 4.44
CA PRO A 132 -16.77 12.65 5.57
C PRO A 132 -18.06 11.85 5.73
N GLN A 133 -19.20 12.38 5.27
CA GLN A 133 -20.52 11.74 5.36
C GLN A 133 -20.90 10.94 4.11
N ALA A 134 -20.13 11.05 3.03
CA ALA A 134 -20.39 10.26 1.83
C ALA A 134 -20.23 8.76 2.13
N THR A 135 -21.11 7.95 1.54
CA THR A 135 -21.03 6.50 1.65
C THR A 135 -20.29 5.93 0.44
N PHE A 136 -19.30 5.09 0.70
CA PHE A 136 -18.55 4.34 -0.29
C PHE A 136 -18.85 2.84 -0.15
N LEU A 137 -18.88 2.15 -1.29
CA LEU A 137 -18.72 0.70 -1.33
C LEU A 137 -17.25 0.39 -1.54
N VAL A 138 -16.63 -0.36 -0.63
CA VAL A 138 -15.21 -0.72 -0.66
C VAL A 138 -15.11 -2.23 -0.82
N ALA A 139 -14.62 -2.68 -1.98
CA ALA A 139 -14.30 -4.08 -2.22
C ALA A 139 -12.99 -4.45 -1.49
N THR A 140 -13.03 -5.51 -0.69
CA THR A 140 -11.89 -6.02 0.06
C THR A 140 -12.01 -7.53 0.23
N ASN A 141 -11.33 -8.09 1.23
CA ASN A 141 -11.30 -9.51 1.51
C ASN A 141 -11.92 -9.84 2.88
N ASN A 142 -12.37 -11.08 3.05
CA ASN A 142 -12.99 -11.54 4.30
C ASN A 142 -12.11 -11.34 5.54
N TYR A 143 -10.79 -11.58 5.47
CA TYR A 143 -9.90 -11.33 6.61
C TYR A 143 -9.98 -9.87 7.10
N ARG A 144 -9.94 -8.90 6.19
CA ARG A 144 -10.08 -7.48 6.55
C ARG A 144 -11.49 -7.13 6.99
N ALA A 145 -12.50 -7.60 6.26
CA ALA A 145 -13.90 -7.29 6.50
C ALA A 145 -14.38 -7.75 7.88
N TYR A 146 -14.07 -8.99 8.26
CA TYR A 146 -14.48 -9.56 9.55
C TYR A 146 -13.50 -9.26 10.68
N GLY A 147 -12.29 -8.81 10.38
CA GLY A 147 -11.26 -8.52 11.39
C GLY A 147 -11.61 -7.34 12.32
N GLY A 148 -12.44 -6.38 11.85
CA GLY A 148 -12.98 -5.29 12.67
C GLY A 148 -11.96 -4.29 13.23
N LYS A 149 -10.67 -4.40 12.88
CA LYS A 149 -9.59 -3.53 13.40
C LYS A 149 -9.54 -2.17 12.72
N PHE A 150 -9.83 -2.12 11.43
CA PHE A 150 -9.78 -0.89 10.63
C PHE A 150 -11.11 -0.17 10.71
N ALA A 151 -11.09 1.17 10.70
CA ALA A 151 -12.31 1.97 10.63
C ALA A 151 -13.13 1.56 9.39
N GLY A 152 -14.45 1.40 9.54
CA GLY A 152 -15.31 0.93 8.45
C GLY A 152 -15.27 -0.58 8.18
N THR A 153 -14.64 -1.37 9.06
CA THR A 153 -14.66 -2.84 9.02
C THR A 153 -15.46 -3.43 10.19
N GLY A 154 -15.81 -4.72 10.09
CA GLY A 154 -16.71 -5.41 11.01
C GLY A 154 -18.04 -5.79 10.33
N GLU A 155 -18.74 -6.76 10.90
CA GLU A 155 -19.96 -7.34 10.31
C GLU A 155 -21.05 -6.30 10.01
N SER A 156 -21.18 -5.27 10.86
CA SER A 156 -22.14 -4.18 10.68
C SER A 156 -21.94 -3.35 9.41
N HIS A 157 -20.73 -3.40 8.83
CA HIS A 157 -20.37 -2.65 7.63
C HIS A 157 -20.44 -3.50 6.36
N ILE A 158 -20.74 -4.80 6.46
CA ILE A 158 -20.81 -5.67 5.28
C ILE A 158 -22.06 -5.32 4.44
N ALA A 159 -21.84 -4.89 3.20
CA ALA A 159 -22.89 -4.69 2.22
C ALA A 159 -23.17 -5.96 1.41
N PHE A 160 -22.12 -6.74 1.15
CA PHE A 160 -22.19 -7.98 0.37
C PHE A 160 -20.99 -8.87 0.67
N ALA A 161 -21.20 -10.18 0.74
CA ALA A 161 -20.14 -11.18 0.89
C ALA A 161 -20.29 -12.25 -0.19
N SER A 162 -19.26 -12.42 -1.03
CA SER A 162 -19.22 -13.47 -2.06
C SER A 162 -18.60 -14.75 -1.50
N PRO A 163 -19.04 -15.94 -1.94
CA PRO A 163 -18.28 -17.17 -1.74
C PRO A 163 -17.01 -17.25 -2.59
N ASP A 164 -16.86 -16.38 -3.59
CA ASP A 164 -15.74 -16.44 -4.53
C ASP A 164 -14.43 -16.00 -3.88
N GLU A 165 -13.39 -16.82 -4.04
CA GLU A 165 -12.02 -16.48 -3.66
C GLU A 165 -11.47 -15.35 -4.54
N ASN A 166 -10.78 -14.39 -3.94
CA ASN A 166 -10.15 -13.26 -4.63
C ASN A 166 -9.19 -13.70 -5.74
N ARG A 167 -8.45 -14.80 -5.51
CA ARG A 167 -7.57 -15.38 -6.52
C ARG A 167 -8.35 -15.86 -7.75
N SER A 168 -9.49 -16.51 -7.52
CA SER A 168 -10.36 -16.99 -8.60
C SER A 168 -11.00 -15.82 -9.36
N VAL A 169 -11.45 -14.78 -8.65
CA VAL A 169 -11.96 -13.54 -9.25
C VAL A 169 -10.89 -12.88 -10.12
N LEU A 170 -9.66 -12.74 -9.62
CA LEU A 170 -8.54 -12.16 -10.36
C LEU A 170 -8.19 -13.00 -11.59
N ALA A 171 -8.05 -14.32 -11.45
CA ALA A 171 -7.74 -15.21 -12.57
C ALA A 171 -8.83 -15.17 -13.66
N ALA A 172 -10.11 -15.16 -13.25
CA ALA A 172 -11.23 -15.04 -14.16
C ALA A 172 -11.21 -13.71 -14.92
N TRP A 173 -10.93 -12.59 -14.22
CA TRP A 173 -10.80 -11.27 -14.84
C TRP A 173 -9.64 -11.22 -15.84
N ILE A 174 -8.43 -11.68 -15.47
CA ILE A 174 -7.27 -11.72 -16.37
C ILE A 174 -7.59 -12.53 -17.62
N GLY A 175 -8.20 -13.71 -17.45
CA GLY A 175 -8.58 -14.58 -18.56
C GLY A 175 -9.63 -13.96 -19.47
N ALA A 176 -10.64 -13.28 -18.91
CA ALA A 176 -11.65 -12.58 -19.68
C ALA A 176 -11.08 -11.40 -20.46
N GLN A 177 -10.26 -10.55 -19.82
CA GLN A 177 -9.63 -9.40 -20.48
C GLN A 177 -8.66 -9.84 -21.57
N SER A 178 -7.84 -10.85 -21.30
CA SER A 178 -6.89 -11.36 -22.30
C SER A 178 -7.59 -11.96 -23.52
N LYS A 179 -8.75 -12.62 -23.35
CA LYS A 179 -9.57 -13.10 -24.48
C LYS A 179 -10.18 -11.96 -25.29
N LYS A 180 -10.57 -10.88 -24.63
CA LYS A 180 -11.26 -9.74 -25.24
C LYS A 180 -10.28 -8.79 -25.94
N GLU A 181 -9.14 -8.52 -25.33
CA GLU A 181 -8.21 -7.45 -25.71
C GLU A 181 -6.84 -7.99 -26.17
N GLY A 182 -6.66 -9.32 -26.16
CA GLY A 182 -5.43 -10.01 -26.55
C GLY A 182 -4.36 -10.06 -25.45
N ALA A 183 -4.34 -9.07 -24.56
CA ALA A 183 -3.46 -8.99 -23.40
C ALA A 183 -4.08 -8.11 -22.30
N ILE A 184 -3.49 -8.16 -21.11
CA ILE A 184 -3.72 -7.13 -20.08
C ILE A 184 -2.52 -6.17 -20.04
N HIS A 185 -2.81 -4.90 -19.77
CA HIS A 185 -1.80 -3.85 -19.62
C HIS A 185 -1.96 -3.18 -18.25
N PRO A 186 -1.63 -3.87 -17.15
CA PRO A 186 -1.72 -3.26 -15.82
C PRO A 186 -0.74 -2.10 -15.73
N ALA A 187 -1.21 -0.98 -15.18
CA ALA A 187 -0.41 0.20 -14.91
C ALA A 187 -0.83 0.78 -13.56
N ALA A 188 0.13 1.26 -12.78
CA ALA A 188 -0.17 2.06 -11.61
C ALA A 188 -0.76 3.39 -12.09
N ASP A 189 -1.91 3.77 -11.55
CA ASP A 189 -2.53 5.07 -11.78
C ASP A 189 -1.93 6.17 -10.88
N ASN A 190 -1.03 5.77 -9.97
CA ASN A 190 -0.34 6.64 -9.01
C ASN A 190 -1.33 7.42 -8.13
N ASN A 191 -2.45 6.77 -7.77
CA ASN A 191 -3.47 7.38 -6.94
C ASN A 191 -2.95 7.85 -5.56
N TRP A 192 -1.86 7.27 -5.07
CA TRP A 192 -1.23 7.73 -3.83
C TRP A 192 0.27 7.99 -3.98
N ARG A 193 0.78 8.85 -3.09
CA ARG A 193 2.19 9.19 -2.99
C ARG A 193 2.58 9.61 -1.57
N LEU A 194 3.86 9.56 -1.22
CA LEU A 194 4.41 10.26 -0.06
C LEU A 194 4.37 11.77 -0.34
N ALA A 195 3.96 12.56 0.65
CA ALA A 195 3.93 14.01 0.53
C ALA A 195 5.36 14.57 0.42
N PRO A 196 5.57 15.67 -0.33
CA PRO A 196 6.87 16.29 -0.41
C PRO A 196 7.30 16.85 0.95
N ILE A 197 8.59 16.76 1.25
CA ILE A 197 9.20 17.32 2.46
C ILE A 197 10.09 18.50 2.04
N HIS A 198 9.63 19.71 2.33
CA HIS A 198 10.41 20.92 2.13
C HIS A 198 11.23 21.20 3.40
N SER A 199 12.53 20.90 3.34
CA SER A 199 13.48 21.17 4.43
C SER A 199 14.73 21.86 3.91
N ASN A 200 15.32 22.72 4.75
CA ASN A 200 16.66 23.28 4.54
C ASN A 200 17.77 22.29 4.91
N THR A 201 17.43 21.18 5.57
CA THR A 201 18.35 20.11 5.93
C THR A 201 18.36 19.05 4.80
N PRO A 202 19.54 18.62 4.33
CA PRO A 202 19.63 17.51 3.39
C PRO A 202 19.20 16.22 4.09
N LEU A 203 18.03 15.69 3.73
CA LEU A 203 17.48 14.48 4.33
C LEU A 203 18.13 13.22 3.77
N ASP A 204 18.25 12.21 4.63
CA ASP A 204 18.74 10.89 4.25
C ASP A 204 17.71 9.81 4.59
N ILE A 205 16.70 9.68 3.73
CA ILE A 205 15.60 8.71 3.90
C ILE A 205 15.99 7.39 3.24
N ARG A 206 15.96 6.29 3.98
CA ARG A 206 16.36 4.94 3.54
C ARG A 206 15.15 4.04 3.36
N PHE A 207 15.10 3.30 2.26
CA PHE A 207 14.05 2.34 1.94
C PHE A 207 14.67 1.01 1.52
N GLU A 208 14.30 -0.07 2.22
CA GLU A 208 14.74 -1.43 1.93
C GLU A 208 13.83 -2.12 0.89
N THR A 209 14.42 -2.78 -0.10
CA THR A 209 13.69 -3.50 -1.16
C THR A 209 14.50 -4.67 -1.74
N SER A 210 13.93 -5.40 -2.70
CA SER A 210 14.59 -6.50 -3.41
C SER A 210 15.96 -6.10 -3.95
N PRO A 211 17.01 -6.93 -3.77
CA PRO A 211 18.35 -6.67 -4.28
C PRO A 211 18.54 -7.05 -5.75
N GLY A 212 17.52 -7.60 -6.40
CA GLY A 212 17.64 -8.15 -7.76
C GLY A 212 17.79 -7.07 -8.84
N ASP A 213 18.55 -7.38 -9.90
CA ASP A 213 18.76 -6.50 -11.06
C ASP A 213 17.44 -6.04 -11.71
N LYS A 214 16.42 -6.91 -11.69
CA LYS A 214 15.08 -6.58 -12.19
C LYS A 214 14.40 -5.50 -11.36
N ALA A 215 14.49 -5.58 -10.04
CA ALA A 215 13.98 -4.55 -9.16
C ALA A 215 14.73 -3.23 -9.38
N ALA A 216 16.07 -3.28 -9.51
CA ALA A 216 16.86 -2.10 -9.82
C ALA A 216 16.49 -1.45 -11.17
N ALA A 217 16.26 -2.25 -12.22
CA ALA A 217 15.78 -1.78 -13.52
C ALA A 217 14.38 -1.18 -13.44
N PHE A 218 13.46 -1.84 -12.72
CA PHE A 218 12.10 -1.35 -12.49
C PHE A 218 12.10 0.00 -11.76
N ILE A 219 12.89 0.14 -10.70
CA ILE A 219 13.04 1.41 -9.96
C ILE A 219 13.58 2.50 -10.88
N LYS A 220 14.61 2.21 -11.66
CA LYS A 220 15.20 3.18 -12.61
C LYS A 220 14.17 3.68 -13.64
N GLU A 221 13.26 2.82 -14.10
CA GLU A 221 12.28 3.16 -15.12
C GLU A 221 10.99 3.77 -14.55
N LYS A 222 10.53 3.30 -13.38
CA LYS A 222 9.17 3.54 -12.87
C LYS A 222 9.10 4.29 -11.54
N ALA A 223 10.22 4.56 -10.85
CA ALA A 223 10.17 5.27 -9.57
C ALA A 223 9.50 6.65 -9.71
N GLN A 224 8.59 6.94 -8.79
CA GLN A 224 7.93 8.26 -8.70
C GLN A 224 8.85 9.33 -8.08
N TYR A 225 9.93 8.91 -7.44
CA TYR A 225 10.88 9.77 -6.74
C TYR A 225 12.29 9.46 -7.23
N PRO A 226 13.22 10.42 -7.17
CA PRO A 226 14.62 10.10 -7.32
C PRO A 226 15.04 9.10 -6.24
N MET A 227 15.57 7.96 -6.70
CA MET A 227 16.03 6.87 -5.85
C MET A 227 17.43 6.44 -6.27
N ARG A 228 18.31 6.20 -5.29
CA ARG A 228 19.67 5.72 -5.53
C ARG A 228 20.01 4.62 -4.53
N GLN A 229 20.45 3.47 -5.00
CA GLN A 229 20.97 2.45 -4.12
C GLN A 229 22.25 2.95 -3.45
N VAL A 230 22.33 2.79 -2.13
CA VAL A 230 23.44 3.29 -1.29
C VAL A 230 24.16 2.19 -0.54
N ALA A 231 23.49 1.05 -0.31
CA ALA A 231 24.02 -0.07 0.42
C ALA A 231 23.19 -1.34 0.16
N THR A 232 23.64 -2.43 0.78
CA THR A 232 22.86 -3.63 1.05
C THR A 232 22.92 -3.85 2.56
N ASP A 233 21.81 -4.20 3.20
CA ASP A 233 21.81 -4.50 4.63
C ASP A 233 22.42 -5.88 4.94
N ASP A 234 22.50 -6.23 6.22
CA ASP A 234 23.06 -7.48 6.72
C ASP A 234 22.23 -8.72 6.36
N ILE A 235 20.95 -8.53 6.03
CA ILE A 235 20.01 -9.57 5.63
C ILE A 235 20.05 -9.79 4.11
N GLY A 236 20.47 -8.79 3.35
CA GLY A 236 20.60 -8.82 1.90
C GLY A 236 19.60 -7.93 1.15
N PHE A 237 18.82 -7.08 1.82
CA PHE A 237 17.98 -6.09 1.15
C PHE A 237 18.84 -5.00 0.52
N ALA A 238 18.50 -4.56 -0.69
CA ALA A 238 19.06 -3.33 -1.22
C ALA A 238 18.47 -2.13 -0.47
N ILE A 239 19.34 -1.22 -0.03
CA ILE A 239 18.95 0.03 0.62
C ILE A 239 19.03 1.15 -0.41
N TYR A 240 17.90 1.80 -0.67
CA TYR A 240 17.80 2.98 -1.52
C TYR A 240 17.64 4.24 -0.67
N GLN A 241 18.38 5.28 -1.05
CA GLN A 241 18.11 6.64 -0.61
C GLN A 241 16.97 7.22 -1.46
N LEU A 242 15.97 7.80 -0.80
CA LEU A 242 14.78 8.41 -1.40
C LEU A 242 14.83 9.93 -1.27
N ASP A 243 14.57 10.66 -2.35
CA ASP A 243 14.42 12.12 -2.33
C ASP A 243 12.93 12.52 -2.39
N LEU A 244 12.42 13.06 -1.28
CA LEU A 244 11.05 13.54 -1.16
C LEU A 244 10.94 15.07 -1.29
N SER A 245 11.94 15.77 -1.81
CA SER A 245 11.88 17.24 -1.95
C SER A 245 10.91 17.74 -3.03
N LYS A 246 10.40 16.85 -3.88
CA LYS A 246 9.57 17.13 -5.06
C LYS A 246 8.15 16.59 -4.94
#